data_AF-A0A6A6R4S3-F1
#
_entry.id   AF-A0A6A6R4S3-F1
#
_cell.length_a   1.000
_cell.length_b   1.000
_cell.length_c   1.000
_cell.angle_alpha   90.00
_cell.angle_beta   90.00
_cell.angle_gamma   90.00
#
_symmetry.space_group_name_H-M   'P 1'
#
loop_
_entity.id
_entity.type
_entity.pdbx_description
1 polymer ?
#
loop_
_entity_poly.entity_id
_entity_poly.type
_entity_poly.pdbx_seq_one_letter_code
_entity_poly.pdbx_strand_id
1 'polypeptide(L)'
;MPGPTLLTLPAELRQQIITETIFAEVTDDGYEISTPLSGVCKTLQADIDDVLPIWLPSTSASSVILTTNKAPVNGRGFRSLKKELKKRATRRIGGGAWSGISAITIRAYEAAPYYTIFNTFEPVRLTQTVREFRWHSGRRSLPASIKRVEFDLRIDSASLQALQQMPMGNQKDWWCEDLWTVTKCIERYTDVTFEVAGRLPESQVDALLHRQRKGGVHYWYWKQVYANLEKDHFAGFLGNVREARERLKIEEEAERQRKMEMKKYKKEFGKRMAELKKRKQEKNGDLSTAGGKRLKEDQGDVDGVSDGSFLDQPSMPFRSRDSLLDGPGQ
;
A
#
# COMPACT_ATOMS: atom_id res chain seq x y z
N MET A 1 -17.96 32.89 -43.22
CA MET A 1 -18.99 32.12 -42.47
C MET A 1 -18.43 31.84 -41.09
N PRO A 2 -19.15 32.14 -39.99
CA PRO A 2 -18.69 31.77 -38.66
C PRO A 2 -18.55 30.26 -38.59
N GLY A 3 -17.41 29.79 -38.06
CA GLY A 3 -17.17 28.36 -37.86
C GLY A 3 -18.10 27.77 -36.78
N PRO A 4 -18.26 26.44 -36.72
CA PRO A 4 -19.04 25.79 -35.68
C PRO A 4 -18.45 26.12 -34.30
N THR A 5 -19.27 26.67 -33.40
CA THR A 5 -18.93 26.94 -31.98
C THR A 5 -19.53 25.85 -31.08
N LEU A 6 -19.13 25.71 -29.80
CA LEU A 6 -19.83 24.77 -28.92
C LEU A 6 -21.33 25.05 -28.93
N LEU A 7 -21.73 26.33 -28.94
CA LEU A 7 -23.13 26.71 -28.93
C LEU A 7 -23.94 26.15 -30.12
N THR A 8 -23.29 25.81 -31.24
CA THR A 8 -23.94 25.16 -32.39
C THR A 8 -24.11 23.65 -32.25
N LEU A 9 -23.45 23.02 -31.27
CA LEU A 9 -23.65 21.60 -30.97
C LEU A 9 -24.99 21.37 -30.23
N PRO A 10 -25.61 20.19 -30.41
CA PRO A 10 -26.71 19.73 -29.57
C PRO A 10 -26.38 19.88 -28.09
N ALA A 11 -27.38 20.23 -27.29
CA ALA A 11 -27.20 20.56 -25.88
C ALA A 11 -26.54 19.41 -25.08
N GLU A 12 -26.81 18.17 -25.48
CA GLU A 12 -26.28 16.94 -24.91
C GLU A 12 -24.76 16.84 -25.14
N LEU A 13 -24.29 17.08 -26.37
CA LEU A 13 -22.86 17.03 -26.71
C LEU A 13 -22.10 18.18 -26.05
N ARG A 14 -22.71 19.38 -25.98
CA ARG A 14 -22.14 20.49 -25.21
C ARG A 14 -21.96 20.09 -23.75
N GLN A 15 -23.00 19.56 -23.13
CA GLN A 15 -22.94 19.10 -21.75
C GLN A 15 -21.89 18.01 -21.57
N GLN A 16 -21.77 17.05 -22.49
CA GLN A 16 -20.77 16.00 -22.38
C GLN A 16 -19.34 16.56 -22.43
N ILE A 17 -19.02 17.38 -23.44
CA ILE A 17 -17.72 18.05 -23.55
C ILE A 17 -17.45 18.88 -22.31
N ILE A 18 -18.39 19.71 -21.88
CA ILE A 18 -18.26 20.56 -20.69
C ILE A 18 -18.05 19.73 -19.42
N THR A 19 -18.78 18.63 -19.25
CA THR A 19 -18.68 17.78 -18.05
C THR A 19 -17.35 17.03 -18.01
N GLU A 20 -16.79 16.68 -19.16
CA GLU A 20 -15.49 16.01 -19.26
C GLU A 20 -14.29 16.99 -19.24
N THR A 21 -14.54 18.28 -19.48
CA THR A 21 -13.47 19.31 -19.59
C THR A 21 -13.45 20.30 -18.44
N ILE A 22 -14.53 20.48 -17.68
CA ILE A 22 -14.55 21.41 -16.54
C ILE A 22 -14.28 20.64 -15.25
N PHE A 23 -13.17 20.97 -14.60
CA PHE A 23 -12.75 20.41 -13.33
C PHE A 23 -12.87 21.47 -12.24
N ALA A 24 -13.53 21.14 -11.13
CA ALA A 24 -13.55 21.99 -9.95
C ALA A 24 -12.53 21.45 -8.93
N GLU A 25 -11.41 22.13 -8.81
CA GLU A 25 -10.41 21.89 -7.78
C GLU A 25 -10.77 22.71 -6.53
N VAL A 26 -10.66 22.09 -5.36
CA VAL A 26 -10.76 22.82 -4.10
C VAL A 26 -9.36 22.86 -3.51
N THR A 27 -8.96 24.03 -3.02
CA THR A 27 -7.67 24.30 -2.39
C THR A 27 -7.87 24.97 -1.04
N ASP A 28 -6.78 25.16 -0.28
CA ASP A 28 -6.81 25.94 0.96
C ASP A 28 -7.21 27.41 0.73
N ASP A 29 -6.89 27.94 -0.45
CA ASP A 29 -7.18 29.32 -0.87
C ASP A 29 -8.61 29.47 -1.40
N GLY A 30 -9.29 28.37 -1.75
CA GLY A 30 -10.68 28.42 -2.15
C GLY A 30 -11.10 27.28 -3.07
N TYR A 31 -11.84 27.62 -4.11
CA TYR A 31 -12.19 26.70 -5.19
C TYR A 31 -11.71 27.33 -6.50
N GLU A 32 -11.09 26.52 -7.34
CA GLU A 32 -10.64 26.88 -8.67
C GLU A 32 -11.39 26.01 -9.67
N ILE A 33 -11.86 26.60 -10.76
CA ILE A 33 -12.40 25.82 -11.86
C ILE A 33 -11.43 25.91 -13.00
N SER A 34 -10.90 24.76 -13.40
CA SER A 34 -9.93 24.64 -14.46
C SER A 34 -10.52 23.83 -15.62
N THR A 35 -9.94 24.04 -16.79
CA THR A 35 -10.20 23.23 -17.98
C THR A 35 -8.85 22.88 -18.59
N PRO A 36 -8.61 21.60 -18.97
CA PRO A 36 -7.35 21.17 -19.56
C PRO A 36 -7.14 21.79 -20.95
N LEU A 37 -8.19 22.42 -21.51
CA LEU A 37 -8.17 23.08 -22.79
C LEU A 37 -7.97 24.60 -22.68
N SER A 38 -7.68 25.09 -21.47
CA SER A 38 -7.32 26.49 -21.24
C SER A 38 -6.12 26.88 -22.10
N GLY A 39 -6.30 27.90 -22.93
CA GLY A 39 -5.24 28.40 -23.83
C GLY A 39 -5.02 27.58 -25.11
N VAL A 40 -5.66 26.43 -25.30
CA VAL A 40 -5.50 25.60 -26.51
C VAL A 40 -6.42 26.08 -27.64
N CYS A 41 -7.66 26.47 -27.32
CA CYS A 41 -8.63 26.95 -28.30
C CYS A 41 -9.39 28.16 -27.75
N LYS A 42 -9.20 29.35 -28.36
CA LYS A 42 -9.84 30.61 -27.92
C LYS A 42 -11.37 30.53 -27.97
N THR A 43 -11.93 29.84 -28.95
CA THR A 43 -13.38 29.65 -29.09
C THR A 43 -13.94 28.83 -27.94
N LEU A 44 -13.28 27.70 -27.63
CA LEU A 44 -13.67 26.86 -26.51
C LEU A 44 -13.50 27.60 -25.17
N GLN A 45 -12.45 28.41 -25.00
CA GLN A 45 -12.29 29.22 -23.80
C GLN A 45 -13.45 30.21 -23.63
N ALA A 46 -13.85 30.91 -24.70
CA ALA A 46 -15.00 31.81 -24.67
C ALA A 46 -16.30 31.06 -24.34
N ASP A 47 -16.51 29.89 -24.95
CA ASP A 47 -17.67 29.04 -24.65
C ASP A 47 -17.67 28.57 -23.17
N ILE A 48 -16.51 28.26 -22.61
CA ILE A 48 -16.36 27.92 -21.19
C ILE A 48 -16.65 29.12 -20.30
N ASP A 49 -16.13 30.31 -20.63
CA ASP A 49 -16.33 31.54 -19.87
C ASP A 49 -17.81 31.95 -19.83
N ASP A 50 -18.56 31.71 -20.91
CA ASP A 50 -20.01 31.94 -20.97
C ASP A 50 -20.81 30.91 -20.15
N VAL A 51 -20.34 29.67 -20.10
CA VAL A 51 -21.01 28.56 -19.40
C VAL A 51 -20.70 28.54 -17.90
N LEU A 52 -19.49 28.89 -17.49
CA LEU A 52 -19.01 28.81 -16.11
C LEU A 52 -19.98 29.45 -15.08
N PRO A 53 -20.54 30.66 -15.32
CA PRO A 53 -21.40 31.34 -14.35
C PRO A 53 -22.73 30.63 -14.08
N ILE A 54 -23.18 29.80 -15.02
CA ILE A 54 -24.45 29.05 -14.95
C ILE A 54 -24.24 27.55 -14.77
N TRP A 55 -22.99 27.07 -14.89
CA TRP A 55 -22.65 25.67 -14.73
C TRP A 55 -22.84 25.20 -13.28
N LEU A 56 -23.46 24.04 -13.15
CA LEU A 56 -23.54 23.26 -11.92
C LEU A 56 -23.17 21.81 -12.27
N PRO A 57 -22.45 21.08 -11.41
CA PRO A 57 -22.28 19.64 -11.56
C PRO A 57 -23.65 18.98 -11.66
N SER A 58 -23.83 18.05 -12.61
CA SER A 58 -25.07 17.28 -12.70
C SER A 58 -25.19 16.31 -11.51
N THR A 59 -26.41 15.97 -11.11
CA THR A 59 -26.70 14.94 -10.09
C THR A 59 -26.14 13.56 -10.46
N SER A 60 -25.98 13.31 -11.77
CA SER A 60 -25.44 12.09 -12.37
C SER A 60 -23.92 12.09 -12.51
N ALA A 61 -23.24 13.24 -12.33
CA ALA A 61 -21.78 13.30 -12.34
C ALA A 61 -21.28 12.53 -11.12
N SER A 62 -20.75 11.32 -11.37
CA SER A 62 -20.50 10.30 -10.35
C SER A 62 -19.42 10.70 -9.33
N SER A 63 -18.69 11.78 -9.60
CA SER A 63 -17.77 12.42 -8.65
C SER A 63 -17.40 13.80 -9.18
N VAL A 64 -17.60 14.86 -8.39
CA VAL A 64 -16.74 16.04 -8.53
C VAL A 64 -15.39 15.58 -7.98
N ILE A 65 -14.47 15.24 -8.89
CA ILE A 65 -13.13 14.82 -8.50
C ILE A 65 -12.47 16.06 -7.88
N LEU A 66 -12.42 16.08 -6.55
CA LEU A 66 -11.64 17.06 -5.80
C LEU A 66 -10.17 16.66 -5.91
N THR A 67 -9.58 16.87 -7.08
CA THR A 67 -8.14 16.71 -7.29
C THR A 67 -7.44 17.85 -6.59
N THR A 68 -6.89 17.59 -5.42
CA THR A 68 -5.96 18.49 -4.73
C THR A 68 -4.61 18.38 -5.43
N ASN A 69 -4.42 19.13 -6.51
CA ASN A 69 -3.21 19.06 -7.32
C ASN A 69 -2.08 19.93 -6.76
N LYS A 70 -2.39 20.89 -5.87
CA LYS A 70 -1.35 21.83 -5.39
C LYS A 70 -1.36 22.19 -3.90
N ALA A 71 -2.43 21.90 -3.15
CA ALA A 71 -2.46 22.25 -1.73
C ALA A 71 -3.49 21.40 -0.97
N PRO A 72 -3.32 21.29 0.36
CA PRO A 72 -4.34 20.71 1.21
C PRO A 72 -5.68 21.43 1.04
N VAL A 73 -6.76 20.71 1.31
CA VAL A 73 -8.10 21.27 1.46
C VAL A 73 -8.47 21.27 2.93
N ASN A 74 -8.41 22.45 3.53
CA ASN A 74 -9.07 22.72 4.78
C ASN A 74 -10.60 22.84 4.58
N GLY A 75 -11.36 22.80 5.68
CA GLY A 75 -12.82 22.97 5.63
C GLY A 75 -13.31 24.32 5.05
N ARG A 76 -12.43 25.32 4.86
CA ARG A 76 -12.79 26.58 4.20
C ARG A 76 -12.94 26.40 2.70
N GLY A 77 -12.13 25.56 2.05
CA GLY A 77 -12.28 25.25 0.62
C GLY A 77 -13.69 24.73 0.29
N PHE A 78 -14.18 23.78 1.09
CA PHE A 78 -15.56 23.28 0.98
C PHE A 78 -16.62 24.35 1.21
N ARG A 79 -16.39 25.26 2.18
CA ARG A 79 -17.30 26.37 2.45
C ARG A 79 -17.35 27.35 1.28
N SER A 80 -16.21 27.66 0.69
CA SER A 80 -16.07 28.50 -0.50
C SER A 80 -16.76 27.87 -1.71
N LEU A 81 -16.50 26.59 -1.98
CA LEU A 81 -17.17 25.84 -3.04
C LEU A 81 -18.70 25.83 -2.84
N LYS A 82 -19.18 25.50 -1.64
CA LYS A 82 -20.61 25.47 -1.32
C LYS A 82 -21.25 26.86 -1.51
N LYS A 83 -20.56 27.93 -1.08
CA LYS A 83 -21.02 29.30 -1.25
C LYS A 83 -21.15 29.65 -2.72
N GLU A 84 -20.15 29.32 -3.54
CA GLU A 84 -20.20 29.62 -4.96
C GLU A 84 -21.27 28.82 -5.68
N LEU A 85 -21.35 27.51 -5.45
CA LEU A 85 -22.35 26.68 -6.11
C LEU A 85 -23.77 27.10 -5.73
N LYS A 86 -23.99 27.55 -4.49
CA LYS A 86 -25.25 28.17 -4.09
C LYS A 86 -25.53 29.46 -4.86
N LYS A 87 -24.53 30.33 -5.02
CA LYS A 87 -24.63 31.57 -5.81
C LYS A 87 -24.94 31.29 -7.29
N ARG A 88 -24.32 30.27 -7.89
CA ARG A 88 -24.59 29.86 -9.27
C ARG A 88 -25.98 29.23 -9.42
N ALA A 89 -26.40 28.42 -8.46
CA ALA A 89 -27.77 27.88 -8.44
C ALA A 89 -28.83 28.97 -8.43
N THR A 90 -28.63 30.05 -7.67
CA THR A 90 -29.56 31.20 -7.67
C THR A 90 -29.62 31.97 -8.99
N ARG A 91 -28.60 31.86 -9.85
CA ARG A 91 -28.56 32.51 -11.18
C ARG A 91 -29.23 31.68 -12.27
N ARG A 92 -29.56 30.41 -12.00
CA ARG A 92 -30.19 29.53 -12.98
C ARG A 92 -31.65 29.94 -13.16
N ILE A 93 -32.06 30.17 -14.41
CA ILE A 93 -33.38 30.69 -14.80
C ILE A 93 -34.57 29.82 -14.33
N GLY A 94 -34.33 28.61 -13.82
CA GLY A 94 -35.36 27.71 -13.27
C GLY A 94 -35.40 27.56 -11.76
N GLY A 95 -34.63 28.34 -10.97
CA GLY A 95 -34.61 28.25 -9.51
C GLY A 95 -34.17 26.89 -8.95
N GLY A 96 -33.54 26.05 -9.78
CA GLY A 96 -33.16 24.69 -9.41
C GLY A 96 -32.15 24.69 -8.27
N ALA A 97 -32.56 24.15 -7.12
CA ALA A 97 -31.65 23.86 -6.03
C ALA A 97 -30.59 22.87 -6.52
N TRP A 98 -29.32 23.23 -6.35
CA TRP A 98 -28.24 22.27 -6.51
C TRP A 98 -28.46 21.15 -5.49
N SER A 99 -28.50 19.89 -5.96
CA SER A 99 -28.75 18.70 -5.13
C SER A 99 -27.71 18.47 -4.03
N GLY A 100 -26.67 19.30 -3.99
CA GLY A 100 -25.50 19.13 -3.16
C GLY A 100 -24.58 18.05 -3.71
N ILE A 101 -23.31 18.08 -3.28
CA ILE A 101 -22.37 16.98 -3.50
C ILE A 101 -22.78 15.85 -2.55
N SER A 102 -23.08 14.68 -3.10
CA SER A 102 -23.38 13.46 -2.35
C SER A 102 -22.15 12.59 -2.12
N ALA A 103 -21.15 12.66 -2.99
CA ALA A 103 -19.93 11.89 -2.90
C ALA A 103 -18.70 12.77 -3.14
N ILE A 104 -17.66 12.60 -2.33
CA ILE A 104 -16.35 13.23 -2.56
C ILE A 104 -15.24 12.19 -2.54
N THR A 105 -14.20 12.43 -3.32
CA THR A 105 -12.94 11.69 -3.24
C THR A 105 -11.88 12.58 -2.63
N ILE A 106 -11.16 12.10 -1.63
CA ILE A 106 -10.05 12.79 -0.95
C ILE A 106 -8.78 12.04 -1.28
N ARG A 107 -7.86 12.69 -2.01
CA ARG A 107 -6.51 12.16 -2.19
C ARG A 107 -5.79 12.20 -0.85
N ALA A 108 -5.39 11.02 -0.37
CA ALA A 108 -4.81 10.91 0.96
C ALA A 108 -3.35 11.35 1.02
N TYR A 109 -2.63 11.27 -0.11
CA TYR A 109 -1.19 11.53 -0.17
C TYR A 109 -0.84 12.67 -1.10
N GLU A 110 0.12 13.48 -0.67
CA GLU A 110 0.81 14.47 -1.49
C GLU A 110 2.32 14.29 -1.38
N ALA A 111 3.03 14.74 -2.43
CA ALA A 111 4.48 14.80 -2.40
C ALA A 111 4.91 15.74 -1.26
N ALA A 112 5.78 15.25 -0.38
CA ALA A 112 6.27 16.04 0.72
C ALA A 112 7.48 16.87 0.25
N PRO A 113 7.52 18.20 0.50
CA PRO A 113 8.76 18.94 0.37
C PRO A 113 9.77 18.38 1.38
N TYR A 114 10.98 18.07 0.91
CA TYR A 114 12.02 17.39 1.68
C TYR A 114 12.27 18.02 3.06
N TYR A 115 12.47 17.15 4.06
CA TYR A 115 12.75 17.41 5.48
C TYR A 115 11.60 18.03 6.29
N THR A 116 11.13 17.29 7.30
CA THR A 116 10.27 17.85 8.35
C THR A 116 11.10 18.63 9.38
N ILE A 117 10.42 19.44 10.20
CA ILE A 117 11.02 20.19 11.34
C ILE A 117 11.79 19.27 12.31
N PHE A 118 11.51 17.96 12.29
CA PHE A 118 12.13 16.95 13.16
C PHE A 118 13.23 16.14 12.48
N ASN A 119 13.73 16.56 11.31
CA ASN A 119 14.72 15.83 10.51
C ASN A 119 14.31 14.39 10.15
N THR A 120 13.02 14.05 10.21
CA THR A 120 12.52 12.79 9.67
C THR A 120 12.32 12.97 8.17
N PHE A 121 12.97 12.11 7.39
CA PHE A 121 12.73 12.04 5.95
C PHE A 121 11.36 11.38 5.72
N GLU A 122 10.38 12.20 5.34
CA GLU A 122 9.06 11.74 4.90
C GLU A 122 8.96 11.97 3.39
N PRO A 123 9.09 10.92 2.55
CA PRO A 123 9.00 11.07 1.09
C PRO A 123 7.58 11.36 0.61
N VAL A 124 6.60 11.00 1.44
CA VAL A 124 5.17 11.12 1.21
C VAL A 124 4.54 11.50 2.53
N ARG A 125 3.60 12.44 2.50
CA ARG A 125 2.84 12.81 3.68
C ARG A 125 1.35 12.71 3.41
N LEU A 126 0.60 12.40 4.45
CA LEU A 126 -0.84 12.59 4.42
C LEU A 126 -1.15 14.04 4.07
N THR A 127 -2.07 14.23 3.12
CA THR A 127 -2.59 15.56 2.80
C THR A 127 -3.14 16.17 4.07
N GLN A 128 -2.91 17.47 4.21
CA GLN A 128 -3.42 18.18 5.37
C GLN A 128 -4.95 18.18 5.40
N THR A 129 -5.66 17.85 4.30
CA THR A 129 -7.08 17.47 4.33
C THR A 129 -7.36 16.28 5.22
N VAL A 130 -6.66 15.15 5.03
CA VAL A 130 -6.84 13.97 5.89
C VAL A 130 -6.50 14.30 7.34
N ARG A 131 -5.42 15.08 7.56
CA ARG A 131 -5.04 15.52 8.92
C ARG A 131 -6.12 16.40 9.54
N GLU A 132 -6.67 17.37 8.81
CA GLU A 132 -7.72 18.24 9.32
C GLU A 132 -9.02 17.49 9.61
N PHE A 133 -9.38 16.51 8.77
CA PHE A 133 -10.46 15.57 9.04
C PHE A 133 -10.28 14.87 10.39
N ARG A 134 -9.03 14.52 10.74
CA ARG A 134 -8.68 13.93 12.05
C ARG A 134 -8.77 14.91 13.21
N TRP A 135 -8.58 16.21 13.05
CA TRP A 135 -8.44 17.12 14.21
C TRP A 135 -9.67 17.97 14.53
N HIS A 136 -10.65 18.08 13.63
CA HIS A 136 -11.79 18.98 13.82
C HIS A 136 -13.01 18.29 14.45
N SER A 137 -12.88 17.84 15.70
CA SER A 137 -13.93 17.12 16.46
C SER A 137 -15.07 17.99 17.01
N GLY A 138 -15.53 19.04 16.29
CA GLY A 138 -16.70 19.77 16.81
C GLY A 138 -17.22 21.00 16.07
N ARG A 139 -16.56 21.49 15.01
CA ARG A 139 -17.03 22.72 14.30
C ARG A 139 -16.99 22.65 12.78
N ARG A 140 -16.49 21.57 12.20
CA ARG A 140 -16.40 21.39 10.75
C ARG A 140 -16.93 20.00 10.38
N SER A 141 -18.25 19.81 10.55
CA SER A 141 -18.92 18.65 9.97
C SER A 141 -18.88 18.75 8.44
N LEU A 142 -18.83 17.59 7.78
CA LEU A 142 -19.09 17.53 6.35
C LEU A 142 -20.46 18.18 6.08
N PRO A 143 -20.63 18.87 4.94
CA PRO A 143 -21.96 19.28 4.51
C PRO A 143 -22.91 18.08 4.53
N ALA A 144 -24.11 18.25 5.11
CA ALA A 144 -25.09 17.16 5.27
C ALA A 144 -25.53 16.47 3.96
N SER A 145 -25.25 17.10 2.81
CA SER A 145 -25.47 16.52 1.48
C SER A 145 -24.50 15.37 1.18
N ILE A 146 -23.28 15.39 1.74
CA ILE A 146 -22.25 14.38 1.49
C ILE A 146 -22.64 13.12 2.27
N LYS A 147 -22.91 12.04 1.52
CA LYS A 147 -23.25 10.71 2.04
C LYS A 147 -22.15 9.70 1.82
N ARG A 148 -21.23 9.96 0.89
CA ARG A 148 -20.10 9.09 0.58
C ARG A 148 -18.79 9.86 0.55
N VAL A 149 -17.75 9.29 1.14
CA VAL A 149 -16.38 9.79 1.07
C VAL A 149 -15.47 8.65 0.64
N GLU A 150 -14.68 8.88 -0.39
CA GLU A 150 -13.71 7.92 -0.90
C GLU A 150 -12.30 8.43 -0.62
N PHE A 151 -11.48 7.68 0.12
CA PHE A 151 -10.07 8.00 0.33
C PHE A 151 -9.25 7.35 -0.78
N ASP A 152 -8.65 8.15 -1.65
CA ASP A 152 -7.73 7.69 -2.68
C ASP A 152 -6.32 7.59 -2.11
N LEU A 153 -5.86 6.35 -1.90
CA LEU A 153 -4.55 6.03 -1.33
C LEU A 153 -3.46 5.82 -2.40
N ARG A 154 -3.72 6.18 -3.66
CA ARG A 154 -2.70 6.08 -4.71
C ARG A 154 -1.55 7.04 -4.41
N ILE A 155 -0.33 6.49 -4.43
CA ILE A 155 0.92 7.23 -4.31
C ILE A 155 1.51 7.40 -5.71
N ASP A 156 2.02 8.58 -6.04
CA ASP A 156 2.71 8.78 -7.31
C ASP A 156 4.06 8.04 -7.34
N SER A 157 4.59 7.80 -8.54
CA SER A 157 5.78 6.98 -8.74
C SER A 157 7.03 7.52 -8.04
N ALA A 158 7.20 8.85 -7.96
CA ALA A 158 8.38 9.46 -7.35
C ALA A 158 8.34 9.29 -5.82
N SER A 159 7.19 9.59 -5.22
CA SER A 159 6.92 9.37 -3.81
C SER A 159 7.03 7.88 -3.42
N LEU A 160 6.53 6.97 -4.26
CA LEU A 160 6.66 5.53 -4.03
C LEU A 160 8.11 5.07 -4.09
N GLN A 161 8.90 5.56 -5.04
CA GLN A 161 10.33 5.23 -5.15
C GLN A 161 11.10 5.69 -3.90
N ALA A 162 10.82 6.90 -3.42
CA ALA A 162 11.47 7.43 -2.22
C ALA A 162 11.05 6.67 -0.95
N LEU A 163 9.79 6.21 -0.87
CA LEU A 163 9.34 5.31 0.19
C LEU A 163 10.08 3.95 0.16
N GLN A 164 10.29 3.38 -1.03
CA GLN A 164 11.02 2.11 -1.19
C GLN A 164 12.50 2.20 -0.74
N GLN A 165 13.10 3.39 -0.80
CA GLN A 165 14.49 3.61 -0.35
C GLN A 165 14.63 3.65 1.17
N MET A 166 13.53 3.79 1.92
CA MET A 166 13.56 3.78 3.37
C MET A 166 13.84 2.36 3.90
N PRO A 167 14.44 2.22 5.10
CA PRO A 167 14.50 0.92 5.76
C PRO A 167 13.10 0.32 5.92
N MET A 168 12.98 -1.01 5.74
CA MET A 168 11.68 -1.72 5.79
C MET A 168 10.89 -1.45 7.08
N GLY A 169 11.58 -1.30 8.22
CA GLY A 169 10.95 -0.93 9.49
C GLY A 169 10.25 0.43 9.43
N ASN A 170 10.89 1.42 8.80
CA ASN A 170 10.33 2.76 8.66
C ASN A 170 9.18 2.79 7.65
N GLN A 171 9.27 2.04 6.54
CA GLN A 171 8.16 1.91 5.58
C GLN A 171 6.91 1.35 6.26
N LYS A 172 7.10 0.32 7.10
CA LYS A 172 6.02 -0.27 7.89
C LYS A 172 5.42 0.74 8.84
N ASP A 173 6.23 1.38 9.68
CA ASP A 173 5.74 2.35 10.66
C ASP A 173 4.96 3.48 9.99
N TRP A 174 5.46 3.97 8.84
CA TRP A 174 4.76 4.95 8.00
C TRP A 174 3.36 4.49 7.57
N TRP A 175 3.24 3.30 6.95
CA TRP A 175 1.93 2.77 6.57
C TRP A 175 0.99 2.57 7.78
N CYS A 176 1.54 2.13 8.92
CA CYS A 176 0.74 1.94 10.12
C CYS A 176 0.11 3.25 10.61
N GLU A 177 0.92 4.30 10.72
CA GLU A 177 0.48 5.61 11.19
C GLU A 177 -0.55 6.23 10.25
N ASP A 178 -0.34 6.08 8.94
CA ASP A 178 -1.19 6.70 7.94
C ASP A 178 -2.53 5.97 7.80
N LEU A 179 -2.53 4.64 7.70
CA LEU A 179 -3.78 3.85 7.65
C LEU A 179 -4.59 4.00 8.94
N TRP A 180 -3.91 4.08 10.09
CA TRP A 180 -4.57 4.35 11.36
C TRP A 180 -5.19 5.74 11.39
N THR A 181 -4.49 6.75 10.88
CA THR A 181 -5.01 8.12 10.77
C THR A 181 -6.27 8.16 9.91
N VAL A 182 -6.27 7.50 8.75
CA VAL A 182 -7.45 7.41 7.88
C VAL A 182 -8.60 6.67 8.58
N THR A 183 -8.32 5.58 9.29
CA THR A 183 -9.33 4.84 10.09
C THR A 183 -9.98 5.75 11.13
N LYS A 184 -9.19 6.56 11.83
CA LYS A 184 -9.71 7.52 12.81
C LYS A 184 -10.54 8.63 12.19
N CYS A 185 -10.32 8.96 10.92
CA CYS A 185 -11.21 9.85 10.18
C CYS A 185 -12.55 9.17 9.89
N ILE A 186 -12.54 7.90 9.48
CA ILE A 186 -13.75 7.13 9.14
C ILE A 186 -14.65 6.92 10.37
N GLU A 187 -14.09 6.43 11.47
CA GLU A 187 -14.84 6.09 12.71
C GLU A 187 -15.64 7.27 13.30
N ARG A 188 -15.35 8.50 12.90
CA ARG A 188 -15.98 9.72 13.42
C ARG A 188 -17.31 10.08 12.78
N TYR A 189 -17.58 9.58 11.58
CA TYR A 189 -18.77 9.94 10.83
C TYR A 189 -19.63 8.70 10.65
N THR A 190 -20.69 8.59 11.45
CA THR A 190 -21.60 7.44 11.42
C THR A 190 -22.67 7.54 10.34
N ASP A 191 -22.89 8.73 9.80
CA ASP A 191 -23.91 9.04 8.79
C ASP A 191 -23.35 9.10 7.35
N VAL A 192 -22.07 8.79 7.18
CA VAL A 192 -21.34 8.85 5.90
C VAL A 192 -20.74 7.48 5.61
N THR A 193 -20.92 7.01 4.38
CA THR A 193 -20.29 5.78 3.88
C THR A 193 -18.86 6.09 3.45
N PHE A 194 -17.90 5.30 3.92
CA PHE A 194 -16.49 5.45 3.54
C PHE A 194 -16.02 4.30 2.68
N GLU A 195 -15.31 4.65 1.61
CA GLU A 195 -14.64 3.72 0.72
C GLU A 195 -13.15 4.10 0.61
N VAL A 196 -12.32 3.12 0.32
CA VAL A 196 -10.89 3.32 0.07
C VAL A 196 -10.59 2.89 -1.35
N ALA A 197 -10.05 3.81 -2.14
CA ALA A 197 -9.71 3.59 -3.54
C ALA A 197 -8.24 3.29 -3.73
N GLY A 198 -7.97 2.45 -4.73
CA GLY A 198 -6.65 1.99 -5.11
C GLY A 198 -6.32 0.61 -4.54
N ARG A 199 -5.07 0.19 -4.78
CA ARG A 199 -4.47 -1.02 -4.21
C ARG A 199 -3.13 -0.68 -3.62
N LEU A 200 -2.74 -1.40 -2.58
CA LEU A 200 -1.39 -1.28 -2.04
C LEU A 200 -0.38 -1.66 -3.13
N PRO A 201 0.63 -0.80 -3.40
CA PRO A 201 1.69 -1.12 -4.34
C PRO A 201 2.39 -2.43 -3.97
N GLU A 202 2.66 -3.28 -4.96
CA GLU A 202 3.27 -4.61 -4.71
C GLU A 202 4.61 -4.51 -3.97
N SER A 203 5.41 -3.50 -4.30
CA SER A 203 6.68 -3.19 -3.64
C SER A 203 6.55 -2.85 -2.14
N GLN A 204 5.34 -2.60 -1.65
CA GLN A 204 5.05 -2.23 -0.26
C GLN A 204 4.33 -3.34 0.49
N VAL A 205 3.98 -4.45 -0.18
CA VAL A 205 3.34 -5.60 0.45
C VAL A 205 4.22 -6.15 1.56
N ASP A 206 5.52 -6.31 1.32
CA ASP A 206 6.45 -6.86 2.31
C ASP A 206 6.52 -6.02 3.59
N ALA A 207 6.45 -4.69 3.49
CA ALA A 207 6.42 -3.80 4.66
C ALA A 207 5.25 -4.12 5.59
N LEU A 208 4.10 -4.53 5.02
CA LEU A 208 2.88 -4.91 5.75
C LEU A 208 2.78 -6.40 6.08
N LEU A 209 3.61 -7.24 5.47
CA LEU A 209 3.73 -8.67 5.81
C LEU A 209 4.60 -8.89 7.04
N HIS A 210 5.70 -8.14 7.18
CA HIS A 210 6.71 -8.45 8.17
C HIS A 210 6.19 -8.23 9.60
N ARG A 211 5.98 -9.36 10.28
CA ARG A 211 5.59 -9.44 11.68
C ARG A 211 6.74 -8.91 12.54
N GLN A 212 6.46 -7.93 13.40
CA GLN A 212 7.47 -7.40 14.32
C GLN A 212 8.02 -8.55 15.19
N ARG A 213 9.30 -8.48 15.56
CA ARG A 213 9.88 -9.33 16.60
C ARG A 213 9.00 -9.25 17.85
N LYS A 214 8.57 -10.40 18.37
CA LYS A 214 7.84 -10.48 19.65
C LYS A 214 8.69 -9.79 20.73
N GLY A 215 8.16 -8.74 21.37
CA GLY A 215 8.82 -8.15 22.56
C GLY A 215 8.54 -6.69 22.89
N GLY A 216 8.01 -5.87 21.95
CA GLY A 216 7.76 -4.45 22.21
C GLY A 216 6.32 -4.13 22.64
N VAL A 217 6.12 -3.15 23.54
CA VAL A 217 4.79 -2.63 23.97
C VAL A 217 3.99 -2.11 22.77
N HIS A 218 4.67 -1.50 21.79
CA HIS A 218 4.06 -1.04 20.54
C HIS A 218 3.35 -2.18 19.78
N TYR A 219 3.90 -3.41 19.78
CA TYR A 219 3.40 -4.54 19.00
C TYR A 219 1.93 -4.92 19.28
N TRP A 220 1.48 -4.81 20.54
CA TRP A 220 0.12 -5.20 20.94
C TRP A 220 -0.94 -4.25 20.40
N TYR A 221 -0.70 -2.94 20.51
CA TYR A 221 -1.55 -1.90 19.90
C TYR A 221 -1.65 -2.11 18.39
N TRP A 222 -0.52 -2.35 17.73
CA TRP A 222 -0.47 -2.56 16.28
C TRP A 222 -1.23 -3.81 15.81
N LYS A 223 -1.13 -4.91 16.55
CA LYS A 223 -1.84 -6.16 16.19
C LYS A 223 -3.37 -5.97 16.19
N GLN A 224 -3.89 -5.13 17.08
CA GLN A 224 -5.32 -4.80 17.12
C GLN A 224 -5.72 -3.91 15.95
N VAL A 225 -4.93 -2.87 15.64
CA VAL A 225 -5.19 -1.96 14.52
C VAL A 225 -5.23 -2.72 13.17
N TYR A 226 -4.22 -3.56 12.89
CA TYR A 226 -4.18 -4.32 11.62
C TYR A 226 -5.32 -5.30 11.44
N ALA A 227 -5.74 -5.97 12.53
CA ALA A 227 -6.84 -6.93 12.46
C ALA A 227 -8.17 -6.26 12.10
N ASN A 228 -8.33 -4.98 12.44
CA ASN A 228 -9.50 -4.17 12.07
C ASN A 228 -9.37 -3.66 10.63
N LEU A 229 -8.19 -3.16 10.23
CA LEU A 229 -7.95 -2.68 8.86
C LEU A 229 -8.31 -3.72 7.78
N GLU A 230 -7.98 -5.00 8.00
CA GLU A 230 -8.25 -6.08 7.02
C GLU A 230 -9.72 -6.51 6.91
N LYS A 231 -10.53 -6.20 7.92
CA LYS A 231 -11.96 -6.57 7.97
C LYS A 231 -12.88 -5.46 7.46
N ASP A 232 -12.38 -4.22 7.46
CA ASP A 232 -13.21 -3.03 7.26
C ASP A 232 -12.88 -2.35 5.92
N HIS A 233 -12.91 -1.01 5.91
CA HIS A 233 -12.83 -0.14 4.72
C HIS A 233 -11.60 -0.36 3.83
N PHE A 234 -10.54 -1.02 4.32
CA PHE A 234 -9.30 -1.27 3.56
C PHE A 234 -9.22 -2.67 2.95
N ALA A 235 -10.25 -3.51 3.07
CA ALA A 235 -10.21 -4.88 2.57
C ALA A 235 -9.82 -4.98 1.09
N GLY A 236 -10.36 -4.08 0.24
CA GLY A 236 -10.00 -4.01 -1.18
C GLY A 236 -8.56 -3.51 -1.40
N PHE A 237 -8.14 -2.48 -0.66
CA PHE A 237 -6.81 -1.90 -0.76
C PHE A 237 -5.70 -2.88 -0.33
N LEU A 238 -5.94 -3.65 0.73
CA LEU A 238 -5.01 -4.64 1.29
C LEU A 238 -5.16 -6.05 0.68
N GLY A 239 -5.91 -6.20 -0.42
CA GLY A 239 -6.13 -7.51 -1.07
C GLY A 239 -4.82 -8.23 -1.39
N ASN A 240 -3.86 -7.52 -1.99
CA ASN A 240 -2.54 -8.07 -2.34
C ASN A 240 -1.74 -8.56 -1.11
N VAL A 241 -1.90 -7.90 0.06
CA VAL A 241 -1.26 -8.32 1.32
C VAL A 241 -1.86 -9.63 1.82
N ARG A 242 -3.19 -9.76 1.74
CA ARG A 242 -3.89 -10.99 2.13
C ARG A 242 -3.43 -12.17 1.27
N GLU A 243 -3.41 -12.00 -0.04
CA GLU A 243 -2.93 -12.99 -1.00
C GLU A 243 -1.48 -13.40 -0.71
N ALA A 244 -0.60 -12.43 -0.43
CA ALA A 244 0.79 -12.71 -0.10
C ALA A 244 0.95 -13.45 1.25
N ARG A 245 0.14 -13.14 2.27
CA ARG A 245 0.12 -13.92 3.52
C ARG A 245 -0.33 -15.35 3.31
N GLU A 246 -1.33 -15.57 2.46
CA GLU A 246 -1.80 -16.92 2.14
C GLU A 246 -0.71 -17.73 1.43
N ARG A 247 0.00 -17.13 0.47
CA ARG A 247 1.16 -17.76 -0.18
C ARG A 247 2.25 -18.14 0.84
N LEU A 248 2.61 -17.24 1.75
CA LEU A 248 3.60 -17.52 2.80
C LEU A 248 3.16 -18.66 3.73
N LYS A 249 1.87 -18.74 4.08
CA LYS A 249 1.36 -19.86 4.90
C LYS A 249 1.49 -21.20 4.19
N ILE A 250 1.13 -21.25 2.91
CA ILE A 250 1.26 -22.47 2.08
C ILE A 250 2.74 -22.89 2.00
N GLU A 251 3.65 -21.94 1.79
CA GLU A 251 5.09 -22.20 1.74
C GLU A 251 5.65 -22.70 3.08
N GLU A 252 5.27 -22.06 4.19
CA GLU A 252 5.66 -22.51 5.54
C GLU A 252 5.16 -23.93 5.85
N GLU A 253 3.92 -24.25 5.47
CA GLU A 253 3.36 -25.59 5.64
C GLU A 253 4.11 -26.62 4.81
N ALA A 254 4.42 -26.30 3.55
CA ALA A 254 5.23 -27.14 2.68
C ALA A 254 6.64 -27.36 3.25
N GLU A 255 7.27 -26.32 3.79
CA GLU A 255 8.60 -26.44 4.42
C GLU A 255 8.54 -27.31 5.69
N ARG A 256 7.49 -27.16 6.51
CA ARG A 256 7.26 -28.02 7.68
C ARG A 256 7.07 -29.47 7.28
N GLN A 257 6.31 -29.74 6.22
CA GLN A 257 6.14 -31.10 5.67
C GLN A 257 7.48 -31.68 5.22
N ARG A 258 8.27 -30.95 4.42
CA ARG A 258 9.62 -31.37 3.99
C ARG A 258 10.55 -31.66 5.17
N LYS A 259 10.53 -30.81 6.21
CA LYS A 259 11.31 -31.03 7.45
C LYS A 259 10.87 -32.30 8.18
N MET A 260 9.57 -32.59 8.23
CA MET A 260 9.05 -33.82 8.84
C MET A 260 9.43 -35.07 8.04
N GLU A 261 9.32 -35.04 6.71
CA GLU A 261 9.72 -36.13 5.82
C GLU A 261 11.22 -36.40 5.91
N MET A 262 12.06 -35.36 5.89
CA MET A 262 13.50 -35.49 6.06
C MET A 262 13.86 -36.10 7.41
N LYS A 263 13.17 -35.73 8.49
CA LYS A 263 13.35 -36.34 9.82
C LYS A 263 12.95 -37.82 9.82
N LYS A 264 11.85 -38.19 9.15
CA LYS A 264 11.43 -39.60 9.00
C LYS A 264 12.49 -40.39 8.23
N TYR A 265 12.95 -39.88 7.10
CA TYR A 265 14.00 -40.48 6.28
C TYR A 265 15.29 -40.70 7.07
N LYS A 266 15.79 -39.69 7.79
CA LYS A 266 16.98 -39.82 8.64
C LYS A 266 16.83 -40.91 9.71
N LYS A 267 15.65 -41.00 10.32
CA LYS A 267 15.35 -42.03 11.34
C LYS A 267 15.33 -43.43 10.74
N GLU A 268 14.72 -43.60 9.57
CA GLU A 268 14.69 -44.89 8.86
C GLU A 268 16.07 -45.31 8.36
N PHE A 269 16.84 -44.38 7.81
CA PHE A 269 18.22 -44.62 7.41
C PHE A 269 19.08 -45.05 8.60
N GLY A 270 18.96 -44.37 9.74
CA GLY A 270 19.63 -44.75 10.98
C GLY A 270 19.28 -46.17 11.44
N LYS A 271 18.00 -46.56 11.37
CA LYS A 271 17.56 -47.93 11.68
C LYS A 271 18.17 -48.97 10.73
N ARG A 272 18.16 -48.71 9.42
CA ARG A 272 18.75 -49.61 8.41
C ARG A 272 20.26 -49.78 8.64
N MET A 273 20.96 -48.71 8.96
CA MET A 273 22.39 -48.75 9.26
C MET A 273 22.70 -49.54 10.54
N ALA A 274 21.88 -49.39 11.58
CA ALA A 274 22.00 -50.17 12.81
C ALA A 274 21.76 -51.67 12.55
N GLU A 275 20.75 -52.02 11.77
CA GLU A 275 20.46 -53.41 11.39
C GLU A 275 21.60 -54.02 10.56
N LEU A 276 22.16 -53.24 9.61
CA LEU A 276 23.27 -53.69 8.77
C LEU A 276 24.55 -53.91 9.59
N LYS A 277 24.82 -53.05 10.58
CA LYS A 277 25.92 -53.25 11.55
C LYS A 277 25.71 -54.52 12.37
N LYS A 278 24.50 -54.76 12.88
CA LYS A 278 24.16 -55.98 13.63
C LYS A 278 24.41 -57.24 12.80
N ARG A 279 23.94 -57.28 11.55
CA ARG A 279 24.17 -58.41 10.62
C ARG A 279 25.65 -58.67 10.33
N LYS A 280 26.47 -57.61 10.25
CA LYS A 280 27.93 -57.76 10.08
C LYS A 280 28.60 -58.34 11.32
N GLN A 281 28.17 -57.94 12.50
CA GLN A 281 28.68 -58.47 13.76
C GLN A 281 28.34 -59.94 13.94
N GLU A 282 27.12 -60.35 13.60
CA GLU A 282 26.69 -61.76 13.64
C GLU A 282 27.51 -62.62 12.66
N LYS A 283 27.78 -62.15 11.43
CA LYS A 283 28.61 -62.88 10.46
C LYS A 283 30.09 -63.01 10.86
N ASN A 284 30.64 -62.02 11.55
CA ASN A 284 32.04 -62.06 11.99
C ASN A 284 32.22 -62.76 13.35
N GLY A 285 31.14 -62.91 14.14
CA GLY A 285 31.15 -63.57 15.44
C GLY A 285 31.52 -65.05 15.38
N ASP A 286 31.30 -65.72 14.25
CA ASP A 286 31.67 -67.13 14.05
C ASP A 286 33.15 -67.37 13.70
N LEU A 287 33.94 -66.32 13.47
CA LEU A 287 35.37 -66.44 13.14
C LEU A 287 36.33 -66.02 14.27
N SER A 288 35.82 -65.64 15.46
CA SER A 288 36.61 -65.02 16.52
C SER A 288 37.01 -65.93 17.70
N THR A 289 36.76 -67.24 17.65
CA THR A 289 37.15 -68.15 18.74
C THR A 289 38.55 -68.74 18.65
N ALA A 290 39.33 -68.44 17.60
CA ALA A 290 40.68 -68.97 17.48
C ALA A 290 41.74 -67.90 17.16
N GLY A 291 42.40 -67.42 18.21
CA GLY A 291 43.78 -66.94 18.13
C GLY A 291 43.98 -65.44 17.95
N GLY A 292 44.33 -64.74 19.03
CA GLY A 292 44.74 -63.34 18.93
C GLY A 292 45.02 -62.63 20.25
N LYS A 293 45.75 -63.27 21.17
CA LYS A 293 46.40 -62.57 22.29
C LYS A 293 47.44 -61.61 21.68
N ARG A 294 47.05 -60.38 21.35
CA ARG A 294 48.02 -59.31 21.04
C ARG A 294 48.09 -58.35 22.22
N LEU A 295 49.32 -58.16 22.65
CA LEU A 295 49.74 -57.31 23.75
C LEU A 295 49.12 -55.92 23.63
N LYS A 296 48.63 -55.42 24.76
CA LYS A 296 48.52 -54.00 25.05
C LYS A 296 49.93 -53.42 25.01
N GLU A 297 50.28 -52.74 23.93
CA GLU A 297 51.34 -51.74 23.99
C GLU A 297 50.73 -50.46 24.55
N ASP A 298 51.30 -50.09 25.68
CA ASP A 298 51.16 -48.83 26.37
C ASP A 298 51.68 -47.73 25.44
N GLN A 299 50.79 -46.94 24.83
CA GLN A 299 51.16 -45.69 24.17
C GLN A 299 50.34 -44.56 24.78
N GLY A 300 50.94 -43.97 25.80
CA GLY A 300 51.18 -42.53 25.89
C GLY A 300 49.95 -41.64 25.91
N ASP A 301 49.65 -41.14 27.10
CA ASP A 301 48.97 -39.87 27.30
C ASP A 301 49.62 -38.78 26.43
N VAL A 302 48.86 -38.29 25.46
CA VAL A 302 49.10 -37.00 24.82
C VAL A 302 47.90 -36.11 25.14
N ASP A 303 48.06 -35.34 26.21
CA ASP A 303 47.27 -34.14 26.46
C ASP A 303 47.41 -33.20 25.26
N GLY A 304 46.31 -32.96 24.55
CA GLY A 304 46.32 -32.22 23.30
C GLY A 304 44.96 -31.66 22.92
N VAL A 305 44.60 -30.56 23.59
CA VAL A 305 43.92 -29.36 23.04
C VAL A 305 43.06 -29.56 21.78
N SER A 306 41.75 -29.29 21.89
CA SER A 306 41.02 -28.27 21.10
C SER A 306 39.52 -28.58 21.07
N ASP A 307 38.75 -27.87 21.89
CA ASP A 307 37.29 -27.78 21.75
C ASP A 307 36.97 -26.88 20.54
N GLY A 308 37.10 -27.45 19.34
CA GLY A 308 36.72 -26.84 18.08
C GLY A 308 35.38 -27.39 17.62
N SER A 309 34.29 -26.72 17.98
CA SER A 309 32.94 -27.00 17.47
C SER A 309 32.83 -26.57 15.99
N PHE A 310 33.43 -27.37 15.11
CA PHE A 310 33.31 -27.23 13.66
C PHE A 310 32.03 -27.96 13.22
N LEU A 311 30.94 -27.22 13.12
CA LEU A 311 29.74 -27.67 12.42
C LEU A 311 30.05 -27.69 10.92
N ASP A 312 30.38 -28.87 10.40
CA ASP A 312 30.38 -29.16 8.97
C ASP A 312 28.99 -28.86 8.39
N GLN A 313 28.88 -27.74 7.68
CA GLN A 313 27.81 -27.51 6.72
C GLN A 313 28.19 -28.24 5.42
N PRO A 314 27.29 -29.04 4.82
CA PRO A 314 27.52 -29.55 3.47
C PRO A 314 27.53 -28.37 2.49
N SER A 315 28.66 -28.16 1.84
CA SER A 315 28.85 -27.22 0.74
C SER A 315 27.90 -27.57 -0.40
N MET A 316 26.96 -26.67 -0.68
CA MET A 316 26.22 -26.67 -1.93
C MET A 316 27.14 -26.17 -3.04
N PRO A 317 27.20 -26.81 -4.22
CA PRO A 317 27.96 -26.28 -5.34
C PRO A 317 27.32 -24.98 -5.84
N PHE A 318 28.06 -23.87 -5.68
CA PHE A 318 27.81 -22.61 -6.36
C PHE A 318 27.88 -22.85 -7.87
N ARG A 319 26.74 -22.73 -8.56
CA ARG A 319 26.73 -22.51 -10.01
C ARG A 319 27.12 -21.06 -10.26
N SER A 320 28.38 -20.84 -10.62
CA SER A 320 28.83 -19.60 -11.27
C SER A 320 28.01 -19.40 -12.54
N ARG A 321 27.25 -18.31 -12.58
CA ARG A 321 26.58 -17.86 -13.78
C ARG A 321 27.49 -16.82 -14.41
N ASP A 322 28.38 -17.31 -15.27
CA ASP A 322 29.03 -16.46 -16.26
C ASP A 322 27.96 -16.04 -17.28
N SER A 323 27.73 -14.74 -17.37
CA SER A 323 27.12 -14.08 -18.52
C SER A 323 27.76 -12.71 -18.60
N LEU A 324 28.92 -12.65 -19.27
CA LEU A 324 29.05 -12.16 -20.65
C LEU A 324 28.51 -10.73 -20.79
N LEU A 325 29.43 -9.81 -20.57
CA LEU A 325 29.50 -8.56 -21.30
C LEU A 325 29.71 -8.90 -22.78
N ASP A 326 28.76 -8.54 -23.61
CA ASP A 326 28.98 -8.15 -25.00
C ASP A 326 27.95 -7.06 -25.33
N GLY A 327 28.41 -5.81 -25.42
CA GLY A 327 27.90 -4.91 -26.47
C GLY A 327 28.62 -5.26 -27.79
N PRO A 328 28.46 -4.51 -28.90
CA PRO A 328 27.73 -3.25 -29.10
C PRO A 328 26.81 -3.28 -30.35
N GLY A 329 26.09 -2.19 -30.64
CA GLY A 329 25.63 -1.95 -32.02
C GLY A 329 24.40 -1.04 -32.20
N GLN A 330 24.70 0.20 -32.64
CA GLN A 330 23.87 1.20 -33.33
C GLN A 330 22.89 2.05 -32.52
#